data_AF-A0A813AXT6-F1
#
_entry.id   AF-A0A813AXT6-F1
#
_cell.length_a   1.000
_cell.length_b   1.000
_cell.length_c   1.000
_cell.angle_alpha   90.00
_cell.angle_beta   90.00
_cell.angle_gamma   90.00
#
_symmetry.space_group_name_H-M   'P 1'
#
loop_
_entity.id
_entity.type
_entity.pdbx_description
1 polymer ?
#
loop_
_entity_poly.entity_id
_entity_poly.type
_entity_poly.pdbx_seq_one_letter_code
_entity_poly.pdbx_strand_id
1 'polypeptide(L)'
;MVKESRGHCSEMTRMFARAGCSGKYPGNVERDIMRCLELPVDIHYVQIPVLAAANRRERTMMNLPILYPHELIHYLHESGKVNITQDFTPPPITKGTLIVDDMHSQAMMTGGLLSWEGGTFPRLDLKAWNSRLMTAYFHVVLRRVRETIADDVDPLLRKEVSMAFACTNSIAAFMDQMERASRYLTPSEAQIMADAISGFLRLWEGLALISQRRQVPRWKAVPKHHTLRHLSEDQLRNLLNCRHFHSFVDEDFIGFWKGLVQAVPKELLEFRCLTRYLLRLKVQH
;
A
#
# COMPACT_ATOMS: atom_id res chain seq x y z
N MET A 1 6.45 9.23 -27.05
CA MET A 1 7.66 9.40 -26.21
C MET A 1 7.25 10.27 -25.02
N VAL A 2 6.96 9.66 -23.86
CA VAL A 2 6.46 10.38 -22.69
C VAL A 2 7.66 11.04 -22.00
N LYS A 3 7.65 12.38 -21.88
CA LYS A 3 8.66 13.10 -21.11
C LYS A 3 8.51 12.69 -19.66
N GLU A 4 9.47 11.94 -19.11
CA GLU A 4 9.58 11.72 -17.68
C GLU A 4 9.52 13.08 -16.97
N SER A 5 8.61 13.22 -15.99
CA SER A 5 8.53 14.44 -15.20
C SER A 5 9.85 14.58 -14.44
N ARG A 6 10.60 15.65 -14.73
CA ARG A 6 11.90 15.96 -14.13
C ARG A 6 11.77 16.36 -12.65
N GLY A 7 11.10 15.54 -11.82
CA GLY A 7 10.80 15.86 -10.43
C GLY A 7 9.80 17.01 -10.24
N HIS A 8 9.13 17.46 -11.30
CA HIS A 8 8.07 18.47 -11.17
C HIS A 8 6.77 17.78 -10.75
N CYS A 9 6.56 17.69 -9.43
CA CYS A 9 5.24 17.41 -8.88
C CYS A 9 4.24 18.47 -9.37
N SER A 10 3.02 18.04 -9.72
CA SER A 10 1.94 18.97 -10.06
C SER A 10 1.75 19.97 -8.92
N GLU A 11 1.25 21.16 -9.24
CA GLU A 11 0.97 22.19 -8.22
C GLU A 11 0.04 21.64 -7.13
N MET A 12 -0.97 20.87 -7.52
CA MET A 12 -1.88 20.18 -6.61
C MET A 12 -1.14 19.20 -5.68
N THR A 13 -0.25 18.35 -6.22
CA THR A 13 0.56 17.44 -5.39
C THR A 13 1.46 18.22 -4.41
N ARG A 14 2.03 19.35 -4.84
CA ARG A 14 2.82 20.23 -3.95
C ARG A 14 1.95 20.88 -2.87
N MET A 15 0.70 21.21 -3.16
CA MET A 15 -0.25 21.74 -2.19
C MET A 15 -0.64 20.69 -1.15
N PHE A 16 -1.00 19.47 -1.58
CA PHE A 16 -1.26 18.34 -0.67
C PHE A 16 -0.06 18.02 0.21
N ALA A 17 1.15 18.00 -0.35
CA ALA A 17 2.37 17.76 0.41
C ALA A 17 2.66 18.86 1.45
N ARG A 18 2.13 20.08 1.26
CA ARG A 18 2.29 21.19 2.22
C ARG A 18 1.21 21.21 3.30
N ALA A 19 0.08 20.53 3.10
CA ALA A 19 -1.00 20.49 4.08
C ALA A 19 -0.51 19.98 5.44
N GLY A 20 -0.98 20.62 6.52
CA GLY A 20 -0.48 20.35 7.87
C GLY A 20 0.98 20.76 8.05
N CYS A 21 1.44 21.77 7.31
CA CYS A 21 2.84 22.22 7.28
C CYS A 21 3.82 21.06 6.99
N SER A 22 3.58 20.32 5.91
CA SER A 22 4.38 19.12 5.54
C SER A 22 4.37 18.04 6.63
N GLY A 23 3.22 17.83 7.27
CA GLY A 23 3.04 16.84 8.33
C GLY A 23 3.47 17.28 9.73
N LYS A 24 3.99 18.50 9.92
CA LYS A 24 4.41 19.02 11.24
C LYS A 24 3.22 19.29 12.17
N TYR A 25 2.05 19.62 11.62
CA TYR A 25 0.83 19.91 12.37
C TYR A 25 -0.35 19.15 11.76
N PRO A 26 -0.55 17.86 12.10
CA PRO A 26 -1.60 17.02 11.53
C PRO A 26 -3.02 17.60 11.72
N GLY A 27 -3.26 18.29 12.84
CA GLY A 27 -4.55 18.96 13.10
C GLY A 27 -4.84 20.15 12.19
N ASN A 28 -3.85 20.67 11.45
CA ASN A 28 -4.06 21.74 10.47
C ASN A 28 -4.32 21.21 9.05
N VAL A 29 -4.11 19.92 8.80
CA VAL A 29 -4.30 19.29 7.49
C VAL A 29 -5.73 19.52 6.99
N GLU A 30 -6.72 19.38 7.87
CA GLU A 30 -8.14 19.63 7.58
C GLU A 30 -8.38 21.06 7.06
N ARG A 31 -7.92 22.07 7.81
CA ARG A 31 -8.05 23.49 7.42
C ARG A 31 -7.32 23.79 6.11
N ASP A 32 -6.12 23.24 5.94
CA ASP A 32 -5.29 23.49 4.77
C ASP A 32 -5.88 22.85 3.52
N ILE A 33 -6.40 21.62 3.61
CA ILE A 33 -7.11 20.92 2.54
C ILE A 33 -8.39 21.68 2.17
N MET A 34 -9.18 22.11 3.16
CA MET A 34 -10.42 22.87 2.95
C MET A 34 -10.16 24.20 2.23
N ARG A 35 -9.13 24.95 2.66
CA ARG A 35 -8.72 26.20 1.98
C ARG A 35 -8.15 25.96 0.59
N CYS A 36 -7.42 24.87 0.38
CA CYS A 36 -6.77 24.59 -0.89
C CYS A 36 -7.73 24.09 -1.97
N LEU A 37 -8.77 23.35 -1.58
CA LEU A 37 -9.62 22.66 -2.54
C LEU A 37 -11.00 23.31 -2.72
N GLU A 38 -11.40 24.21 -1.80
CA GLU A 38 -12.72 24.87 -1.78
C GLU A 38 -13.85 23.84 -2.02
N LEU A 39 -13.74 22.66 -1.39
CA LEU A 39 -14.56 21.51 -1.74
C LEU A 39 -15.99 21.66 -1.20
N PRO A 40 -17.02 21.56 -2.06
CA PRO A 40 -18.39 21.30 -1.64
C PRO A 40 -18.61 19.78 -1.48
N VAL A 41 -17.65 19.05 -0.91
CA VAL A 41 -17.75 17.60 -0.70
C VAL A 41 -17.86 17.32 0.79
N ASP A 42 -18.88 16.55 1.18
CA ASP A 42 -19.12 16.21 2.58
C ASP A 42 -17.96 15.38 3.14
N ILE A 43 -17.38 15.84 4.25
CA ILE A 43 -16.33 15.11 4.95
C ILE A 43 -17.00 14.10 5.89
N HIS A 44 -16.70 12.83 5.67
CA HIS A 44 -17.13 11.78 6.57
C HIS A 44 -16.12 11.61 7.69
N TYR A 45 -16.57 11.40 8.93
CA TYR A 45 -15.69 11.16 10.06
C TYR A 45 -15.80 9.71 10.51
N VAL A 46 -14.67 9.03 10.60
CA VAL A 46 -14.57 7.69 11.19
C VAL A 46 -13.95 7.81 12.56
N GLN A 47 -14.62 7.25 13.56
CA GLN A 47 -14.06 7.14 14.91
C GLN A 47 -13.09 5.98 14.95
N ILE A 48 -11.81 6.29 15.18
CA ILE A 48 -10.76 5.30 15.36
C ILE A 48 -10.24 5.35 16.81
N PRO A 49 -10.10 4.20 17.49
CA PRO A 49 -9.45 4.16 18.78
C PRO A 49 -7.95 4.41 18.60
N VAL A 50 -7.43 5.46 19.26
CA VAL A 50 -6.01 5.81 19.30
C VAL A 50 -5.52 5.87 20.73
N LEU A 51 -4.21 5.71 20.95
CA LEU A 51 -3.63 5.90 22.27
C LEU A 51 -3.54 7.39 22.60
N ALA A 52 -3.96 7.78 23.80
CA ALA A 52 -3.97 9.17 24.25
C ALA A 52 -2.56 9.76 24.20
N ALA A 53 -2.42 10.94 23.59
CA ALA A 53 -1.12 11.56 23.37
C ALA A 53 -0.35 11.84 24.68
N ALA A 54 -1.07 12.08 25.78
CA ALA A 54 -0.49 12.43 27.08
C ALA A 54 0.25 11.26 27.75
N ASN A 55 -0.28 10.03 27.66
CA ASN A 55 0.23 8.88 28.42
C ASN A 55 0.57 7.66 27.56
N ARG A 56 0.13 7.62 26.30
CA ARG A 56 0.25 6.49 25.36
C ARG A 56 -0.24 5.14 25.92
N ARG A 57 -1.08 5.15 26.95
CA ARG A 57 -1.60 3.94 27.63
C ARG A 57 -3.10 3.85 27.52
N GLU A 58 -3.81 4.97 27.66
CA GLU A 58 -5.25 5.01 27.57
C GLU A 58 -5.73 5.07 26.12
N ARG A 59 -6.83 4.39 25.81
CA ARG A 59 -7.48 4.47 24.51
C ARG A 59 -8.46 5.64 24.50
N THR A 60 -8.34 6.50 23.51
CA THR A 60 -9.24 7.62 23.23
C THR A 60 -9.77 7.49 21.82
N MET A 61 -11.02 7.89 21.57
CA MET A 61 -11.57 7.92 20.22
C MET A 61 -11.11 9.19 19.52
N MET A 62 -10.54 9.05 18.32
CA MET A 62 -10.19 10.15 17.44
C MET A 62 -11.07 10.11 16.20
N ASN A 63 -11.70 11.24 15.88
CA ASN A 63 -12.40 11.40 14.61
C ASN A 63 -11.35 11.62 13.51
N LEU A 64 -11.24 10.69 12.58
CA LEU A 64 -10.42 10.84 11.39
C LEU A 64 -11.31 11.27 10.22
N PRO A 65 -11.07 12.44 9.60
CA PRO A 65 -11.79 12.82 8.39
C PRO A 65 -11.35 11.89 7.25
N ILE A 66 -12.32 11.34 6.55
CA ILE A 66 -12.13 10.57 5.32
C ILE A 66 -12.89 11.28 4.19
N LEU A 67 -12.23 11.38 3.05
CA LEU A 67 -12.88 11.69 1.78
C LEU A 67 -12.99 10.38 1.02
N TYR A 68 -14.19 10.06 0.53
CA TYR A 68 -14.32 8.89 -0.32
C TYR A 68 -13.57 9.15 -1.63
N PRO A 69 -12.64 8.26 -2.03
CA PRO A 69 -11.83 8.48 -3.23
C PRO A 69 -12.68 8.73 -4.49
N HIS A 70 -13.84 8.07 -4.60
CA HIS A 70 -14.74 8.22 -5.74
C HIS A 70 -15.44 9.59 -5.78
N GLU A 71 -15.86 10.14 -4.63
CA GLU A 71 -16.48 11.48 -4.55
C GLU A 71 -15.46 12.58 -4.86
N LEU A 72 -14.23 12.43 -4.35
CA LEU A 72 -13.14 13.36 -4.66
C LEU A 72 -12.79 13.34 -6.15
N ILE A 73 -12.69 12.15 -6.75
CA ILE A 73 -12.43 11.99 -8.19
C ILE A 73 -13.57 12.59 -9.03
N HIS A 74 -14.83 12.36 -8.63
CA HIS A 74 -16.00 12.92 -9.29
C HIS A 74 -15.99 14.45 -9.27
N TYR A 75 -15.78 15.06 -8.09
CA TYR A 75 -15.67 16.52 -7.99
C TYR A 75 -14.51 17.08 -8.80
N LEU A 76 -13.33 16.44 -8.74
CA LEU A 76 -12.16 16.89 -9.51
C LEU A 76 -12.41 16.82 -11.02
N HIS A 77 -13.24 15.87 -11.46
CA HIS A 77 -13.69 15.76 -12.84
C HIS A 77 -14.70 16.85 -13.21
N GLU A 78 -15.78 17.01 -12.45
CA GLU A 78 -16.83 18.01 -12.69
C GLU A 78 -16.31 19.46 -12.63
N SER A 79 -15.38 19.73 -11.72
CA SER A 79 -14.75 21.06 -11.59
C SER A 79 -13.72 21.37 -12.69
N GLY A 80 -13.49 20.44 -13.63
CA GLY A 80 -12.49 20.59 -14.70
C GLY A 80 -11.04 20.60 -14.21
N LYS A 81 -10.81 20.32 -12.93
CA LYS A 81 -9.45 20.27 -12.32
C LYS A 81 -8.69 19.02 -12.74
N VAL A 82 -9.40 17.95 -13.14
CA VAL A 82 -8.85 16.71 -13.70
C VAL A 82 -9.70 16.29 -14.91
N ASN A 83 -9.05 16.11 -16.06
CA ASN A 83 -9.71 15.55 -17.24
C ASN A 83 -9.55 14.03 -17.26
N ILE A 84 -10.61 13.30 -16.91
CA ILE A 84 -10.65 11.84 -16.99
C ILE A 84 -11.22 11.49 -18.37
N THR A 85 -10.34 11.21 -19.32
CA THR A 85 -10.72 10.82 -20.67
C THR A 85 -11.04 9.32 -20.70
N GLN A 86 -12.21 8.91 -20.23
CA GLN A 86 -12.91 7.68 -20.64
C GLN A 86 -14.25 7.51 -19.90
N ASP A 87 -15.27 7.09 -20.65
CA ASP A 87 -16.65 6.90 -20.22
C ASP A 87 -16.76 5.84 -19.11
N PHE A 88 -16.77 6.26 -17.86
CA PHE A 88 -17.03 5.40 -16.71
C PHE A 88 -18.27 5.89 -15.96
N THR A 89 -19.37 5.15 -16.08
CA THR A 89 -20.60 5.37 -15.30
C THR A 89 -20.60 4.41 -14.11
N PRO A 90 -20.37 4.87 -12.86
CA PRO A 90 -20.41 3.99 -11.71
C PRO A 90 -21.85 3.53 -11.40
N PRO A 91 -22.04 2.30 -10.88
CA PRO A 91 -23.35 1.85 -10.40
C PRO A 91 -23.78 2.58 -9.12
N PRO A 92 -25.10 2.70 -8.86
CA PRO A 92 -25.62 3.34 -7.65
C PRO A 92 -25.26 2.54 -6.39
N ILE A 93 -24.77 3.24 -5.37
CA ILE A 93 -24.31 2.65 -4.10
C ILE A 93 -25.38 2.85 -3.02
N THR A 94 -25.74 1.76 -2.33
CA THR A 94 -26.54 1.78 -1.09
C THR A 94 -25.64 2.08 0.11
N LYS A 95 -26.00 3.10 0.90
CA LYS A 95 -25.27 3.52 2.10
C LYS A 95 -25.23 2.40 3.15
N GLY A 96 -24.03 1.96 3.51
CA GLY A 96 -23.79 1.05 4.62
C GLY A 96 -22.61 1.53 5.48
N THR A 97 -22.78 1.51 6.79
CA THR A 97 -21.74 1.88 7.76
C THR A 97 -20.69 0.77 7.83
N LEU A 98 -19.44 1.08 7.51
CA LEU A 98 -18.30 0.17 7.59
C LEU A 98 -17.52 0.45 8.87
N ILE A 99 -17.49 -0.52 9.79
CA ILE A 99 -16.64 -0.47 10.99
C ILE A 99 -15.35 -1.21 10.63
N VAL A 100 -14.22 -0.50 10.65
CA VAL A 100 -12.89 -1.06 10.41
C VAL A 100 -12.06 -0.86 11.67
N ASP A 101 -11.80 -1.95 12.39
CA ASP A 101 -10.84 -1.98 13.49
C ASP A 101 -9.44 -2.23 12.91
N ASP A 102 -8.67 -1.17 12.65
CA ASP A 102 -7.23 -1.32 12.45
C ASP A 102 -6.46 -0.02 12.79
N MET A 103 -5.44 -0.17 13.65
CA MET A 103 -4.59 0.93 14.10
C MET A 103 -3.43 1.19 13.13
N HIS A 104 -3.26 2.47 12.81
CA HIS A 104 -2.07 3.09 12.20
C HIS A 104 -1.78 2.73 10.74
N SER A 105 -2.36 3.50 9.81
CA SER A 105 -1.67 3.85 8.56
C SER A 105 -1.78 5.37 8.31
N GLN A 106 -0.65 6.07 8.29
CA GLN A 106 -0.57 7.51 8.01
C GLN A 106 -0.49 7.81 6.50
N ALA A 107 -1.20 7.05 5.67
CA ALA A 107 -1.33 7.38 4.25
C ALA A 107 -2.75 7.07 3.79
N MET A 108 -3.58 8.10 3.73
CA MET A 108 -4.87 7.99 3.03
C MET A 108 -4.62 7.53 1.59
N MET A 109 -5.51 6.69 1.06
CA MET A 109 -5.45 6.32 -0.36
C MET A 109 -5.74 7.58 -1.21
N THR A 110 -4.70 8.22 -1.72
CA THR A 110 -4.85 9.37 -2.62
C THR A 110 -4.86 8.91 -4.07
N GLY A 111 -5.47 9.68 -4.97
CA GLY A 111 -5.40 9.42 -6.41
C GLY A 111 -3.97 9.35 -6.97
N GLY A 112 -2.98 9.91 -6.25
CA GLY A 112 -1.56 9.80 -6.60
C GLY A 112 -0.93 8.42 -6.36
N LEU A 113 -1.64 7.49 -5.72
CA LEU A 113 -1.18 6.10 -5.56
C LEU A 113 -1.46 5.27 -6.82
N LEU A 114 -2.45 5.65 -7.63
CA LEU A 114 -2.77 4.94 -8.87
C LEU A 114 -2.03 5.61 -10.02
N SER A 115 -1.04 4.93 -10.56
CA SER A 115 -0.28 5.34 -11.74
C SER A 115 -0.47 4.34 -12.87
N TRP A 116 -0.03 4.71 -14.08
CA TRP A 116 -0.03 3.81 -15.22
C TRP A 116 1.40 3.55 -15.66
N GLU A 117 1.87 2.32 -15.53
CA GLU A 117 3.21 1.95 -15.98
C GLU A 117 3.20 1.77 -17.50
N GLY A 118 4.00 2.57 -18.21
CA GLY A 118 4.03 2.58 -19.67
C GLY A 118 2.73 3.02 -20.34
N GLY A 119 1.79 3.61 -19.58
CA GLY A 119 0.46 3.97 -20.09
C GLY A 119 -0.50 2.80 -20.29
N THR A 120 -0.10 1.57 -19.90
CA THR A 120 -0.83 0.35 -20.25
C THR A 120 -1.29 -0.45 -19.04
N PHE A 121 -0.45 -0.54 -18.00
CA PHE A 121 -0.76 -1.35 -16.81
C PHE A 121 -1.10 -0.45 -15.63
N PRO A 122 -2.27 -0.66 -14.97
CA PRO A 122 -2.56 0.05 -13.75
C PRO A 122 -1.56 -0.39 -12.67
N ARG A 123 -1.00 0.57 -11.96
CA ARG A 123 0.00 0.37 -10.92
C ARG A 123 -0.44 1.10 -9.67
N LEU A 124 -0.36 0.41 -8.53
CA LEU A 124 -0.60 1.00 -7.23
C LEU A 124 0.74 1.17 -6.51
N ASP A 125 1.19 2.41 -6.39
CA ASP A 125 2.45 2.78 -5.75
C ASP A 125 2.27 2.88 -4.24
N LEU A 126 2.46 1.75 -3.56
CA LEU A 126 2.37 1.66 -2.11
C LEU A 126 3.75 1.51 -1.48
N LYS A 127 3.91 2.07 -0.28
CA LYS A 127 4.97 1.61 0.61
C LYS A 127 4.79 0.13 0.90
N ALA A 128 5.91 -0.59 1.00
CA ALA A 128 5.94 -2.02 1.29
C ALA A 128 5.18 -2.37 2.59
N TRP A 129 5.18 -1.49 3.59
CA TRP A 129 4.36 -1.65 4.80
C TRP A 129 2.84 -1.64 4.54
N ASN A 130 2.36 -0.83 3.59
CA ASN A 130 0.93 -0.70 3.28
C ASN A 130 0.43 -1.82 2.37
N SER A 131 1.34 -2.58 1.73
CA SER A 131 0.92 -3.64 0.82
C SER A 131 0.11 -4.71 1.54
N ARG A 132 0.35 -4.96 2.84
CA ARG A 132 -0.43 -5.94 3.63
C ARG A 132 -1.91 -5.61 3.71
N LEU A 133 -2.24 -4.35 4.00
CA LEU A 133 -3.62 -3.87 4.09
C LEU A 133 -4.31 -3.96 2.73
N MET A 134 -3.57 -3.60 1.67
CA MET A 134 -4.10 -3.65 0.32
C MET A 134 -4.30 -5.08 -0.19
N THR A 135 -3.39 -6.00 0.14
CA THR A 135 -3.55 -7.43 -0.16
C THR A 135 -4.78 -7.99 0.55
N ALA A 136 -4.99 -7.68 1.83
CA ALA A 136 -6.18 -8.09 2.58
C ALA A 136 -7.46 -7.50 1.99
N TYR A 137 -7.45 -6.21 1.64
CA TYR A 137 -8.56 -5.55 0.95
C TYR A 137 -8.89 -6.23 -0.38
N PHE A 138 -7.89 -6.44 -1.25
CA PHE A 138 -8.10 -7.11 -2.54
C PHE A 138 -8.60 -8.54 -2.37
N HIS A 139 -8.16 -9.25 -1.34
CA HIS A 139 -8.67 -10.58 -1.02
C HIS A 139 -10.18 -10.54 -0.74
N VAL A 140 -10.65 -9.60 0.08
CA VAL A 140 -12.08 -9.41 0.39
C VAL A 140 -12.88 -9.03 -0.86
N VAL A 141 -12.38 -8.07 -1.65
CA VAL A 141 -13.05 -7.61 -2.86
C VAL A 141 -13.13 -8.74 -3.89
N LEU A 142 -12.03 -9.43 -4.19
CA LEU A 142 -12.00 -10.52 -5.16
C LEU A 142 -12.84 -11.72 -4.72
N ARG A 143 -12.92 -12.00 -3.40
CA ARG A 143 -13.85 -12.99 -2.87
C ARG A 143 -15.28 -12.62 -3.24
N ARG A 144 -15.68 -11.38 -2.97
CA ARG A 144 -17.04 -10.91 -3.24
C ARG A 144 -17.36 -10.90 -4.73
N VAL A 145 -16.43 -10.43 -5.57
CA VAL A 145 -16.59 -10.46 -7.03
C VAL A 145 -16.74 -11.91 -7.52
N ARG A 146 -15.90 -12.84 -7.04
CA ARG A 146 -15.99 -14.26 -7.40
C ARG A 146 -17.34 -14.88 -7.00
N GLU A 147 -17.91 -14.50 -5.87
CA GLU A 147 -19.20 -15.01 -5.37
C GLU A 147 -20.41 -14.40 -6.10
N THR A 148 -20.25 -13.22 -6.69
CA THR A 148 -21.35 -12.46 -7.31
C THR A 148 -21.28 -12.41 -8.83
N ILE A 149 -20.19 -12.91 -9.44
CA ILE A 149 -20.04 -12.97 -10.88
C ILE A 149 -21.12 -13.92 -11.46
N ALA A 150 -21.91 -13.40 -12.40
CA ALA A 150 -23.02 -14.14 -12.98
C ALA A 150 -22.55 -15.31 -13.86
N ASP A 151 -23.42 -16.30 -14.05
CA ASP A 151 -23.12 -17.54 -14.77
C ASP A 151 -22.98 -17.37 -16.28
N ASP A 152 -23.52 -16.29 -16.83
CA ASP A 152 -23.45 -15.89 -18.24
C ASP A 152 -22.17 -15.11 -18.60
N VAL A 153 -21.40 -14.66 -17.60
CA VAL A 153 -20.11 -13.99 -17.82
C VAL A 153 -19.10 -14.92 -18.50
N ASP A 154 -18.31 -14.36 -19.41
CA ASP A 154 -17.19 -15.04 -20.11
C ASP A 154 -16.45 -16.03 -19.19
N PRO A 155 -16.43 -17.35 -19.52
CA PRO A 155 -15.78 -18.37 -18.72
C PRO A 155 -14.30 -18.09 -18.45
N LEU A 156 -13.60 -17.44 -19.40
CA LEU A 156 -12.21 -17.05 -19.21
C LEU A 156 -12.07 -15.95 -18.16
N LEU A 157 -13.00 -14.99 -18.12
CA LEU A 157 -13.01 -13.93 -17.12
C LEU A 157 -13.32 -14.51 -15.73
N ARG A 158 -14.26 -15.45 -15.62
CA ARG A 158 -14.56 -16.15 -14.36
C ARG A 158 -13.34 -16.92 -13.84
N LYS A 159 -12.63 -17.60 -14.73
CA LYS A 159 -11.37 -18.29 -14.40
C LYS A 159 -10.30 -17.30 -13.95
N GLU A 160 -10.14 -16.18 -14.65
CA GLU A 160 -9.21 -15.10 -14.30
C GLU A 160 -9.49 -14.54 -12.90
N VAL A 161 -10.75 -14.22 -12.57
CA VAL A 161 -11.17 -13.75 -11.24
C VAL A 161 -10.88 -14.80 -10.16
N SER A 162 -11.16 -16.06 -10.45
CA SER A 162 -10.90 -17.17 -9.50
C SER A 162 -9.40 -17.35 -9.22
N MET A 163 -8.58 -17.25 -10.27
CA MET A 163 -7.11 -17.29 -10.14
C MET A 163 -6.57 -16.07 -9.42
N ALA A 164 -7.09 -14.87 -9.70
CA ALA A 164 -6.73 -13.63 -9.01
C ALA A 164 -7.06 -13.70 -7.51
N PHE A 165 -8.24 -14.22 -7.17
CA PHE A 165 -8.63 -14.47 -5.79
C PHE A 165 -7.68 -15.45 -5.10
N ALA A 166 -7.40 -16.61 -5.72
CA ALA A 166 -6.49 -17.60 -5.17
C ALA A 166 -5.07 -17.04 -5.00
N CYS A 167 -4.60 -16.27 -5.98
CA CYS A 167 -3.29 -15.61 -5.95
C CYS A 167 -3.20 -14.64 -4.78
N THR A 168 -4.23 -13.80 -4.60
CA THR A 168 -4.30 -12.83 -3.50
C THR A 168 -4.42 -13.53 -2.15
N ASN A 169 -5.17 -14.62 -2.05
CA ASN A 169 -5.25 -15.44 -0.85
C ASN A 169 -3.89 -16.04 -0.47
N SER A 170 -3.14 -16.55 -1.45
CA SER A 170 -1.79 -17.08 -1.22
C SER A 170 -0.84 -16.03 -0.66
N ILE A 171 -0.79 -14.83 -1.25
CA ILE A 171 0.10 -13.78 -0.72
C ILE A 171 -0.40 -13.21 0.62
N ALA A 172 -1.72 -13.18 0.84
CA ALA A 172 -2.30 -12.81 2.13
C ALA A 172 -1.90 -13.79 3.24
N ALA A 173 -1.95 -15.10 2.94
CA ALA A 173 -1.54 -16.16 3.88
C ALA A 173 -0.05 -16.06 4.21
N PHE A 174 0.81 -15.78 3.22
CA PHE A 174 2.22 -15.50 3.46
C PHE A 174 2.39 -14.31 4.42
N MET A 175 1.72 -13.19 4.14
CA MET A 175 1.83 -11.98 4.96
C MET A 175 1.34 -12.22 6.39
N ASP A 176 0.18 -12.84 6.59
CA ASP A 176 -0.37 -13.16 7.93
C ASP A 176 0.59 -14.06 8.72
N GLN A 177 1.10 -15.14 8.10
CA GLN A 177 2.06 -16.03 8.75
C GLN A 177 3.35 -15.29 9.11
N MET A 178 3.84 -14.43 8.22
CA MET A 178 5.03 -13.60 8.43
C MET A 178 4.86 -12.61 9.59
N GLU A 179 3.65 -12.10 9.82
CA GLU A 179 3.37 -11.19 10.94
C GLU A 179 3.30 -11.90 12.29
N ARG A 180 2.74 -13.11 12.32
CA ARG A 180 2.53 -13.88 13.55
C ARG A 180 3.78 -14.63 14.01
N ALA A 181 4.59 -15.09 13.06
CA ALA A 181 5.76 -15.90 13.36
C ALA A 181 6.86 -15.06 14.04
N SER A 182 7.65 -15.71 14.90
CA SER A 182 8.77 -15.07 15.57
C SER A 182 9.93 -14.76 14.60
N ARG A 183 11.01 -14.16 15.10
CA ARG A 183 12.23 -13.94 14.31
C ARG A 183 12.81 -15.24 13.74
N TYR A 184 12.73 -16.31 14.51
CA TYR A 184 13.17 -17.65 14.12
C TYR A 184 11.93 -18.49 13.82
N LEU A 185 11.89 -19.05 12.61
CA LEU A 185 10.80 -19.87 12.15
C LEU A 185 11.00 -21.30 12.62
N THR A 186 9.91 -21.96 12.98
CA THR A 186 9.89 -23.42 12.96
C THR A 186 9.93 -23.90 11.50
N PRO A 187 10.41 -25.13 11.23
CA PRO A 187 10.38 -25.70 9.88
C PRO A 187 8.97 -25.71 9.26
N SER A 188 7.94 -25.92 10.08
CA SER A 188 6.53 -25.88 9.65
C SER A 188 6.12 -24.49 9.18
N GLU A 189 6.43 -23.44 9.95
CA GLU A 189 6.10 -22.06 9.57
C GLU A 189 6.84 -21.64 8.29
N ALA A 190 8.12 -22.00 8.17
CA ALA A 190 8.90 -21.73 6.96
C ALA A 190 8.30 -22.43 5.72
N GLN A 191 7.85 -23.69 5.87
CA GLN A 191 7.20 -24.43 4.80
C GLN A 191 5.87 -23.78 4.39
N ILE A 192 5.02 -23.39 5.35
CA ILE A 192 3.75 -22.71 5.08
C ILE A 192 3.99 -21.42 4.29
N MET A 193 4.97 -20.61 4.71
CA MET A 193 5.34 -19.38 4.00
C MET A 193 5.83 -19.67 2.57
N ALA A 194 6.67 -20.69 2.40
CA ALA A 194 7.21 -21.05 1.09
C ALA A 194 6.15 -21.59 0.13
N ASP A 195 5.23 -22.43 0.62
CA ASP A 195 4.10 -22.94 -0.15
C ASP A 195 3.17 -21.81 -0.59
N ALA A 196 2.92 -20.85 0.31
CA ALA A 196 2.14 -19.65 0.00
C ALA A 196 2.79 -18.80 -1.11
N ILE A 197 4.10 -18.54 -1.03
CA ILE A 197 4.83 -17.81 -2.09
C ILE A 197 4.83 -18.60 -3.41
N SER A 198 5.10 -19.90 -3.36
CA SER A 198 5.09 -20.78 -4.54
C SER A 198 3.71 -20.78 -5.22
N GLY A 199 2.64 -20.88 -4.43
CA GLY A 199 1.27 -20.77 -4.89
C GLY A 199 0.99 -19.41 -5.56
N PHE A 200 1.37 -18.32 -4.91
CA PHE A 200 1.26 -16.97 -5.47
C PHE A 200 1.96 -16.85 -6.83
N LEU A 201 3.23 -17.25 -6.91
CA LEU A 201 4.04 -17.13 -8.13
C LEU A 201 3.47 -17.94 -9.30
N ARG A 202 3.05 -19.19 -9.05
CA ARG A 202 2.44 -20.05 -10.09
C ARG A 202 1.11 -19.48 -10.59
N LEU A 203 0.28 -18.98 -9.68
CA LEU A 203 -1.01 -18.38 -10.03
C LEU A 203 -0.83 -17.08 -10.80
N TRP A 204 0.13 -16.24 -10.40
CA TRP A 204 0.45 -14.99 -11.10
C TRP A 204 0.99 -15.23 -12.51
N GLU A 205 1.87 -16.21 -12.69
CA GLU A 205 2.35 -16.63 -14.01
C GLU A 205 1.18 -17.05 -14.90
N GLY A 206 0.24 -17.84 -14.36
CA GLY A 206 -0.98 -18.20 -15.07
C GLY A 206 -1.85 -17.01 -15.46
N LEU A 207 -2.01 -16.01 -14.57
CA LEU A 207 -2.73 -14.77 -14.86
C LEU A 207 -2.05 -13.95 -15.96
N ALA A 208 -0.72 -13.83 -15.94
CA ALA A 208 0.06 -13.16 -16.98
C ALA A 208 -0.13 -13.83 -18.36
N LEU A 209 -0.12 -15.17 -18.40
CA LEU A 209 -0.39 -15.92 -19.64
C LEU A 209 -1.83 -15.71 -20.15
N ILE A 210 -2.82 -15.66 -19.26
CA ILE A 210 -4.21 -15.33 -19.62
C ILE A 210 -4.29 -13.90 -20.19
N SER A 211 -3.65 -12.94 -19.54
CA SER A 211 -3.58 -11.53 -19.96
C SER A 211 -3.01 -11.41 -21.38
N GLN A 212 -1.91 -12.12 -21.66
CA GLN A 212 -1.27 -12.15 -22.97
C GLN A 212 -2.17 -12.79 -24.04
N ARG A 213 -2.78 -13.95 -23.74
CA ARG A 213 -3.68 -14.64 -24.69
C ARG A 213 -4.91 -13.80 -25.03
N ARG A 214 -5.45 -13.05 -24.07
CA ARG A 214 -6.60 -12.16 -24.27
C ARG A 214 -6.24 -10.85 -24.97
N GLN A 215 -4.94 -10.52 -25.11
CA GLN A 215 -4.48 -9.19 -25.53
C GLN A 215 -5.06 -8.06 -24.66
N VAL A 216 -5.30 -8.35 -23.37
CA VAL A 216 -5.77 -7.35 -22.39
C VAL A 216 -4.69 -7.22 -21.32
N PRO A 217 -3.98 -6.09 -21.22
CA PRO A 217 -2.81 -5.93 -20.37
C PRO A 217 -3.17 -5.63 -18.91
N ARG A 218 -3.73 -6.63 -18.21
CA ARG A 218 -4.07 -6.55 -16.78
C ARG A 218 -2.96 -7.08 -15.88
N TRP A 219 -2.34 -8.19 -16.28
CA TRP A 219 -1.39 -8.91 -15.46
C TRP A 219 -0.01 -8.89 -16.12
N LYS A 220 0.96 -8.33 -15.41
CA LYS A 220 2.33 -8.17 -15.91
C LYS A 220 3.26 -9.13 -15.18
N ALA A 221 4.08 -9.85 -15.94
CA ALA A 221 5.24 -10.52 -15.37
C ALA A 221 6.30 -9.46 -15.06
N VAL A 222 6.59 -9.24 -13.77
CA VAL A 222 7.66 -8.34 -13.35
C VAL A 222 8.88 -9.14 -12.93
N PRO A 223 10.11 -8.70 -13.29
CA PRO A 223 11.33 -9.38 -12.88
C PRO A 223 11.36 -9.62 -11.37
N LYS A 224 10.88 -8.67 -10.55
CA LYS A 224 10.87 -8.73 -9.08
C LYS A 224 10.22 -9.97 -8.46
N HIS A 225 9.42 -10.75 -9.20
CA HIS A 225 8.91 -12.02 -8.70
C HIS A 225 10.00 -13.04 -8.35
N HIS A 226 11.17 -13.01 -9.01
CA HIS A 226 12.29 -13.89 -8.62
C HIS A 226 12.80 -13.57 -7.21
N THR A 227 12.72 -12.31 -6.77
CA THR A 227 13.11 -11.91 -5.42
C THR A 227 12.22 -12.57 -4.36
N LEU A 228 10.92 -12.71 -4.62
CA LEU A 228 10.02 -13.45 -3.73
C LEU A 228 10.36 -14.94 -3.67
N ARG A 229 10.77 -15.54 -4.79
CA ARG A 229 11.25 -16.94 -4.80
C ARG A 229 12.48 -17.10 -3.92
N HIS A 230 13.50 -16.28 -4.11
CA HIS A 230 14.71 -16.35 -3.28
C HIS A 230 14.42 -16.09 -1.80
N LEU A 231 13.51 -15.14 -1.52
CA LEU A 231 13.03 -14.92 -0.16
C LEU A 231 12.50 -16.21 0.47
N SER A 232 11.62 -16.93 -0.23
CA SER A 232 11.08 -18.20 0.27
C SER A 232 12.13 -19.29 0.43
N GLU A 233 13.09 -19.39 -0.50
CA GLU A 233 14.20 -20.35 -0.45
C GLU A 233 15.13 -20.07 0.75
N ASP A 234 15.41 -18.79 1.02
CA ASP A 234 16.23 -18.36 2.14
C ASP A 234 15.53 -18.57 3.48
N GLN A 235 14.21 -18.36 3.55
CA GLN A 235 13.43 -18.66 4.76
C GLN A 235 13.42 -20.16 5.07
N LEU A 236 13.29 -21.02 4.06
CA LEU A 236 13.37 -22.48 4.22
C LEU A 236 14.76 -22.92 4.69
N ARG A 237 15.82 -22.36 4.11
CA ARG A 237 17.19 -22.75 4.42
C ARG A 237 17.62 -22.29 5.81
N ASN A 238 17.35 -21.03 6.14
CA ASN A 238 17.91 -20.38 7.31
C ASN A 238 16.95 -20.35 8.50
N LEU A 239 15.67 -20.66 8.28
CA LEU A 239 14.62 -20.59 9.30
C LEU A 239 14.53 -19.21 9.96
N LEU A 240 14.71 -18.17 9.17
CA LEU A 240 14.60 -16.78 9.62
C LEU A 240 13.34 -16.16 9.02
N ASN A 241 12.57 -15.40 9.81
CA ASN A 241 11.44 -14.62 9.32
C ASN A 241 11.86 -13.31 8.64
N CYS A 242 11.67 -13.21 7.32
CA CYS A 242 12.16 -12.12 6.48
C CYS A 242 11.74 -10.72 6.93
N ARG A 243 10.62 -10.60 7.65
CA ARG A 243 10.18 -9.35 8.30
C ARG A 243 11.28 -8.70 9.15
N HIS A 244 12.16 -9.49 9.75
CA HIS A 244 13.16 -9.02 10.71
C HIS A 244 14.55 -8.75 10.13
N PHE A 245 14.82 -9.10 8.86
CA PHE A 245 16.16 -8.96 8.27
C PHE A 245 16.17 -8.57 6.79
N HIS A 246 15.10 -8.85 6.04
CA HIS A 246 14.88 -8.26 4.72
C HIS A 246 14.03 -7.00 4.86
N SER A 247 14.67 -5.96 5.39
CA SER A 247 14.51 -4.55 5.02
C SER A 247 13.11 -3.93 4.85
N PHE A 248 12.03 -4.42 5.46
CA PHE A 248 10.79 -3.61 5.59
C PHE A 248 10.98 -2.48 6.61
N VAL A 249 11.76 -2.73 7.67
CA VAL A 249 12.16 -1.72 8.66
C VAL A 249 13.34 -0.89 8.16
N ASP A 250 14.25 -1.51 7.38
CA ASP A 250 15.44 -0.80 6.90
C ASP A 250 15.15 0.16 5.75
N GLU A 251 14.05 0.03 5.00
CA GLU A 251 13.71 1.02 3.96
C GLU A 251 13.42 2.39 4.60
N ASP A 252 12.70 2.41 5.72
CA ASP A 252 12.53 3.60 6.55
C ASP A 252 13.84 3.98 7.29
N PHE A 253 14.69 3.00 7.65
CA PHE A 253 16.04 3.29 8.20
C PHE A 253 16.95 3.96 7.16
N ILE A 254 16.93 3.53 5.89
CA ILE A 254 17.68 4.12 4.79
C ILE A 254 17.11 5.50 4.45
N GLY A 255 15.79 5.67 4.47
CA GLY A 255 15.16 6.99 4.34
C GLY A 255 15.62 7.94 5.44
N PHE A 256 15.61 7.48 6.69
CA PHE A 256 16.14 8.20 7.83
C PHE A 256 17.64 8.47 7.70
N TRP A 257 18.42 7.49 7.26
CA TRP A 257 19.86 7.59 7.05
C TRP A 257 20.19 8.60 5.96
N LYS A 258 19.45 8.58 4.84
CA LYS A 258 19.55 9.58 3.77
C LYS A 258 19.23 10.98 4.29
N GLY A 259 18.15 11.14 5.07
CA GLY A 259 17.82 12.43 5.69
C GLY A 259 18.90 12.90 6.67
N LEU A 260 19.47 11.98 7.43
CA LEU A 260 20.60 12.23 8.32
C LEU A 260 21.85 12.67 7.56
N VAL A 261 22.17 11.95 6.49
CA VAL A 261 23.33 12.20 5.63
C VAL A 261 23.23 13.57 4.96
N GLN A 262 22.03 13.97 4.54
CA GLN A 262 21.77 15.28 3.95
C GLN A 262 21.89 16.44 4.95
N ALA A 263 21.69 16.17 6.24
CA ALA A 263 21.73 17.19 7.30
C ALA A 263 23.09 17.35 7.98
N VAL A 264 24.09 16.55 7.60
CA VAL A 264 25.42 16.54 8.23
C VAL A 264 26.47 17.07 7.24
N PRO A 265 27.38 17.97 7.66
CA PRO A 265 28.52 18.37 6.83
C PRO A 265 29.29 17.13 6.37
N LYS A 266 29.67 17.07 5.09
CA LYS A 266 30.29 15.88 4.46
C LYS A 266 31.44 15.29 5.29
N GLU A 267 32.25 16.14 5.88
CA GLU A 267 33.42 15.78 6.70
C GLU A 267 33.10 15.17 8.08
N LEU A 268 31.83 15.23 8.52
CA LEU A 268 31.38 14.64 9.80
C LEU A 268 30.42 13.44 9.61
N LEU A 269 30.20 13.04 8.36
CA LEU A 269 29.18 12.07 8.00
C LEU A 269 29.40 10.73 8.69
N GLU A 270 30.60 10.16 8.52
CA GLU A 270 30.97 8.84 9.05
C GLU A 270 30.90 8.80 10.58
N PHE A 271 31.42 9.84 11.23
CA PHE A 271 31.48 9.91 12.70
C PHE A 271 30.08 10.00 13.33
N ARG A 272 29.16 10.81 12.75
CA ARG A 272 27.79 10.95 13.27
C ARG A 272 26.89 9.75 12.96
N CYS A 273 27.06 9.15 11.80
CA CYS A 273 26.43 7.90 11.42
C CYS A 273 26.76 6.78 12.43
N LEU A 274 28.05 6.58 12.73
CA LEU A 274 28.50 5.59 13.70
C LEU A 274 27.98 5.90 15.12
N THR A 275 28.07 7.15 15.57
CA THR A 275 27.67 7.56 16.92
C THR A 275 26.18 7.34 17.17
N ARG A 276 25.32 7.65 16.18
CA ARG A 276 23.86 7.43 16.32
C ARG A 276 23.47 5.96 16.24
N TYR A 277 24.17 5.16 15.44
CA TYR A 277 24.02 3.70 15.43
C TYR A 277 24.35 3.11 16.81
N LEU A 278 25.49 3.50 17.38
CA LEU A 278 25.93 3.07 18.72
C LEU A 278 24.97 3.51 19.84
N LEU A 279 24.41 4.72 19.76
CA LEU A 279 23.42 5.21 20.73
C LEU A 279 22.13 4.38 20.72
N ARG A 280 21.71 3.83 19.59
CA ARG A 280 20.52 2.95 19.51
C ARG A 280 20.77 1.55 20.03
N LEU A 281 21.97 1.00 19.80
CA LEU A 281 22.36 -0.28 20.40
C LEU A 281 22.32 -0.24 21.93
N LYS A 282 22.60 0.93 22.53
CA LYS A 282 22.51 1.15 23.99
C LYS A 282 21.08 1.23 24.56
N VAL A 283 20.07 1.47 23.74
CA VAL A 283 18.66 1.64 24.19
C VAL A 283 17.87 0.32 24.15
N GLN A 284 18.46 -0.76 23.62
CA GLN A 284 17.80 -2.06 23.49
C GLN A 284 18.17 -3.08 24.59
N HIS A 285 18.75 -2.63 25.71
CA HIS A 285 18.94 -3.42 26.92
C HIS A 285 17.98 -2.96 28.02
#